data_AF-A0A535VU74-F1
#
_entry.id   AF-A0A535VU74-F1
#
_cell.length_a   1.000
_cell.length_b   1.000
_cell.length_c   1.000
_cell.angle_alpha   90.00
_cell.angle_beta   90.00
_cell.angle_gamma   90.00
#
_symmetry.space_group_name_H-M   'P 1'
#
loop_
_entity.id
_entity.type
_entity.pdbx_description
1 polymer ?
#
loop_
_entity_poly.entity_id
_entity_poly.type
_entity_poly.pdbx_seq_one_letter_code
_entity_poly.pdbx_strand_id
1 'polypeptide(L)'
;MPVLDRQAIHGGNRAPDRIPETQPTPLQRHYINLSAIALVAGAIAITAIETGTPLSSPILKLCALIGTPLFVITTADAALRFYRSAKAWLPVDRGRALFRLTWVLAALLGIGVVLGFATVILTA
;
A
#
# COMPACT_ATOMS: atom_id res chain seq x y z
N MET A 1 14.02 18.05 16.13
CA MET A 1 14.11 19.00 15.00
C MET A 1 13.09 20.10 15.24
N PRO A 2 13.43 21.39 15.08
CA PRO A 2 12.42 22.44 15.18
C PRO A 2 11.34 22.17 14.13
N VAL A 3 10.07 22.24 14.55
CA VAL A 3 8.95 22.20 13.61
C VAL A 3 9.05 23.49 12.81
N LEU A 4 9.52 23.38 11.57
CA LEU A 4 9.42 24.46 10.61
C LEU A 4 7.93 24.61 10.29
N ASP A 5 7.24 25.48 11.02
CA ASP A 5 5.92 25.95 10.63
C ASP A 5 6.05 26.51 9.21
N ARG A 6 5.45 25.81 8.24
CA ARG A 6 5.38 26.32 6.88
C ARG A 6 4.65 27.65 6.98
N GLN A 7 5.33 28.73 6.63
CA GLN A 7 4.80 30.09 6.70
C GLN A 7 3.36 30.12 6.14
N ALA A 8 2.43 30.63 6.93
CA ALA A 8 1.08 30.89 6.45
C ALA A 8 1.17 32.00 5.39
N ILE A 9 0.95 31.64 4.12
CA ILE A 9 0.80 32.61 3.05
C ILE A 9 -0.50 33.36 3.30
N HIS A 10 -0.41 34.59 3.80
CA HIS A 10 -1.55 35.45 4.02
C HIS A 10 -2.09 35.92 2.66
N GLY A 11 -3.38 35.71 2.38
CA GLY A 11 -4.08 36.45 1.32
C GLY A 11 -4.73 35.66 0.17
N GLY A 12 -4.98 34.36 0.28
CA GLY A 12 -5.71 33.61 -0.75
C GLY A 12 -6.74 32.66 -0.16
N ASN A 13 -7.96 32.67 -0.70
CA ASN A 13 -9.02 31.69 -0.43
C ASN A 13 -8.64 30.32 -1.06
N ARG A 14 -7.46 29.80 -0.71
CA ARG A 14 -6.85 28.61 -1.30
C ARG A 14 -7.29 27.41 -0.49
N ALA A 15 -7.77 26.37 -1.18
CA ALA A 15 -8.06 25.09 -0.56
C ALA A 15 -6.83 24.63 0.26
N PRO A 16 -7.01 24.02 1.44
CA PRO A 16 -5.91 23.60 2.28
C PRO A 16 -4.93 22.72 1.49
N ASP A 17 -3.64 22.75 1.80
CA ASP A 17 -2.68 21.87 1.11
C ASP A 17 -2.75 20.43 1.64
N ARG A 18 -3.08 20.29 2.93
CA ARG A 18 -3.19 19.00 3.62
C ARG A 18 -4.32 19.04 4.64
N ILE A 19 -5.05 17.94 4.72
CA ILE A 19 -5.98 17.67 5.82
C ILE A 19 -5.25 16.81 6.84
N PRO A 20 -5.16 17.23 8.12
CA PRO A 20 -4.55 16.42 9.17
C PRO A 20 -5.22 15.05 9.29
N GLU A 21 -4.41 14.00 9.51
CA GLU A 21 -4.91 12.66 9.79
C GLU A 21 -5.31 12.58 11.25
N THR A 22 -6.60 12.31 11.52
CA THR A 22 -7.14 12.23 12.89
C THR A 22 -7.39 10.81 13.34
N GLN A 23 -7.35 9.83 12.44
CA GLN A 23 -7.65 8.42 12.74
C GLN A 23 -6.54 7.52 12.21
N PRO A 24 -5.43 7.39 12.96
CA PRO A 24 -4.32 6.52 12.57
C PRO A 24 -4.79 5.08 12.35
N THR A 25 -4.27 4.40 11.33
CA THR A 25 -4.59 3.00 11.11
C THR A 25 -3.80 2.09 12.05
N PRO A 26 -4.31 0.89 12.39
CA PRO A 26 -3.67 0.02 13.38
C PRO A 26 -2.22 -0.33 13.04
N LEU A 27 -1.91 -0.50 11.74
CA LEU A 27 -0.56 -0.87 11.29
C LEU A 27 0.32 0.32 10.96
N GLN A 28 -0.12 1.56 11.13
CA GLN A 28 0.63 2.74 10.71
C GLN A 28 2.07 2.75 11.26
N ARG A 29 2.27 2.32 12.51
CA ARG A 29 3.60 2.25 13.15
C ARG A 29 4.50 1.15 12.59
N HIS A 30 3.92 0.03 12.16
CA HIS A 30 4.65 -1.15 11.71
C HIS A 30 4.66 -1.29 10.18
N TYR A 31 3.92 -0.44 9.47
CA TYR A 31 3.67 -0.56 8.04
C TYR A 31 4.96 -0.67 7.22
N ILE A 32 5.95 0.18 7.52
CA ILE A 32 7.22 0.19 6.78
C ILE A 32 7.96 -1.14 6.98
N ASN A 33 8.08 -1.59 8.23
CA ASN A 33 8.81 -2.81 8.56
C ASN A 33 8.14 -4.05 7.95
N LEU A 34 6.81 -4.15 8.04
CA LEU A 34 6.07 -5.27 7.44
C LEU A 34 6.12 -5.23 5.92
N SER A 35 6.04 -4.04 5.32
CA SER A 35 6.15 -3.87 3.87
C SER A 35 7.54 -4.24 3.35
N ALA A 36 8.59 -3.95 4.12
CA ALA A 36 9.96 -4.32 3.76
C ALA A 36 10.12 -5.85 3.65
N ILE A 37 9.52 -6.62 4.58
CA ILE A 37 9.56 -8.08 4.54
C ILE A 37 8.84 -8.59 3.29
N ALA A 38 7.64 -8.07 3.00
CA ALA A 38 6.89 -8.43 1.80
C ALA A 38 7.66 -8.07 0.51
N LEU A 39 8.33 -6.92 0.48
CA LEU A 39 9.14 -6.48 -0.65
C LEU A 39 10.33 -7.41 -0.89
N VAL A 40 11.06 -7.79 0.17
CA VAL A 40 12.20 -8.71 0.06
C VAL A 40 11.75 -10.08 -0.42
N ALA A 41 10.66 -10.62 0.15
CA ALA A 41 10.08 -11.89 -0.32
C ALA A 41 9.67 -11.83 -1.80
N GLY A 42 9.04 -10.73 -2.22
CA GLY A 42 8.67 -10.50 -3.61
C GLY A 42 9.89 -10.42 -4.55
N ALA A 43 10.93 -9.69 -4.15
CA ALA A 43 12.17 -9.58 -4.92
C ALA A 43 12.84 -10.95 -5.11
N ILE A 44 12.95 -11.75 -4.04
CA ILE A 44 13.48 -13.11 -4.11
C ILE A 44 12.64 -13.98 -5.05
N ALA A 45 11.32 -13.93 -4.93
CA ALA A 45 10.43 -14.71 -5.77
C ALA A 45 10.55 -14.36 -7.26
N ILE A 46 10.57 -13.06 -7.59
CA ILE A 46 10.74 -12.59 -8.97
C ILE A 46 12.09 -13.05 -9.51
N THR A 47 13.19 -12.82 -8.78
CA THR A 47 14.53 -13.25 -9.22
C THR A 47 14.61 -14.76 -9.42
N ALA A 48 13.99 -15.56 -8.55
CA ALA A 48 13.97 -17.01 -8.70
C ALA A 48 13.20 -17.44 -9.96
N ILE A 49 12.06 -16.82 -10.26
CA ILE A 49 11.29 -17.11 -11.48
C ILE A 49 12.09 -16.71 -12.73
N GLU A 50 12.69 -15.52 -12.75
CA GLU A 50 13.49 -15.02 -13.88
C GLU A 50 14.75 -15.88 -14.13
N THR A 51 15.29 -16.52 -13.09
CA THR A 51 16.44 -17.44 -13.21
C THR A 51 16.02 -18.88 -13.57
N GLY A 52 14.74 -19.12 -13.85
CA GLY A 52 14.22 -20.41 -14.29
C GLY A 52 13.92 -21.40 -13.16
N THR A 53 13.81 -20.93 -11.91
CA THR A 53 13.39 -21.78 -10.78
C THR A 53 11.95 -22.26 -11.00
N PRO A 54 11.67 -23.57 -10.89
CA PRO A 54 10.32 -24.10 -11.09
C PRO A 54 9.36 -23.60 -10.01
N LEU A 55 8.09 -23.39 -10.37
CA LEU A 55 7.05 -22.91 -9.46
C LEU A 55 6.81 -23.84 -8.25
N SER A 56 7.11 -25.14 -8.39
CA SER A 56 7.03 -26.13 -7.31
C SER A 56 8.13 -25.98 -6.26
N SER A 57 9.12 -25.11 -6.48
CA SER A 57 10.27 -24.90 -5.59
C SER A 57 9.83 -24.47 -4.18
N PRO A 58 10.41 -25.06 -3.12
CA PRO A 58 10.07 -24.70 -1.74
C PRO A 58 10.36 -23.24 -1.42
N ILE A 59 11.35 -22.62 -2.09
CA ILE A 59 11.69 -21.20 -1.89
C ILE A 59 10.54 -20.30 -2.36
N LEU A 60 9.97 -20.58 -3.52
CA LEU A 60 8.84 -19.82 -4.05
C LEU A 60 7.59 -19.99 -3.18
N LYS A 61 7.32 -21.21 -2.71
CA LYS A 61 6.22 -21.49 -1.79
C LYS A 61 6.38 -20.76 -0.46
N LEU A 62 7.59 -20.72 0.10
CA LEU A 62 7.89 -19.96 1.31
C LEU A 62 7.67 -18.45 1.10
N CYS A 63 8.17 -17.91 -0.02
CA CYS A 63 8.00 -16.50 -0.35
C CYS A 63 6.51 -16.15 -0.55
N ALA A 64 5.73 -17.00 -1.20
CA ALA A 64 4.29 -16.82 -1.34
C ALA A 64 3.57 -16.92 0.01
N LEU A 65 3.93 -17.88 0.86
CA LEU A 65 3.26 -18.13 2.14
C LEU A 65 3.48 -17.02 3.16
N ILE A 66 4.64 -16.34 3.13
CA ILE A 66 4.95 -15.24 4.05
C ILE A 66 4.70 -13.87 3.40
N GLY A 67 5.20 -13.68 2.18
CA GLY A 67 5.15 -12.41 1.47
C GLY A 67 3.72 -11.99 1.12
N THR A 68 2.89 -12.92 0.66
CA THR A 68 1.51 -12.60 0.25
C THR A 68 0.64 -12.14 1.41
N PRO A 69 0.55 -12.84 2.56
CA PRO A 69 -0.23 -12.34 3.69
C PRO A 69 0.23 -10.97 4.18
N LEU A 70 1.55 -10.76 4.27
CA LEU A 70 2.10 -9.46 4.67
C LEU A 70 1.75 -8.36 3.68
N PHE A 71 1.89 -8.63 2.38
CA PHE A 71 1.49 -7.71 1.32
C PHE A 71 0.00 -7.37 1.39
N VAL A 72 -0.87 -8.36 1.57
CA VAL A 72 -2.32 -8.15 1.67
C VAL A 72 -2.65 -7.27 2.87
N ILE A 73 -2.07 -7.57 4.03
CA ILE A 73 -2.33 -6.85 5.28
C ILE A 73 -1.86 -5.39 5.17
N THR A 74 -0.64 -5.15 4.69
CA THR A 74 -0.11 -3.79 4.56
C THR A 74 -0.85 -3.01 3.47
N THR A 75 -1.14 -3.63 2.33
CA THR A 75 -1.86 -2.99 1.22
C THR A 75 -3.30 -2.66 1.59
N ALA A 76 -3.98 -3.52 2.36
CA ALA A 76 -5.30 -3.23 2.90
C ALA A 76 -5.29 -2.04 3.87
N ASP A 77 -4.27 -1.95 4.74
CA ASP A 77 -4.09 -0.80 5.63
C ASP A 77 -3.83 0.50 4.85
N ALA A 78 -3.03 0.43 3.78
CA ALA A 78 -2.81 1.56 2.87
C ALA A 78 -4.09 1.97 2.13
N ALA A 79 -4.85 1.01 1.62
CA ALA A 79 -6.14 1.26 0.97
C ALA A 79 -7.13 1.97 1.91
N LEU A 80 -7.18 1.55 3.18
CA LEU A 80 -8.00 2.20 4.21
C LEU A 80 -7.57 3.66 4.44
N ARG A 81 -6.26 3.93 4.49
CA ARG A 81 -5.73 5.30 4.59
C ARG A 81 -6.12 6.16 3.38
N PHE A 82 -5.99 5.63 2.17
CA PHE A 82 -6.40 6.34 0.96
C PHE A 82 -7.90 6.62 0.94
N TYR A 83 -8.72 5.67 1.37
CA TYR A 83 -10.17 5.83 1.45
C TYR A 83 -10.58 6.89 2.49
N ARG A 84 -10.01 6.85 3.70
CA ARG A 84 -10.26 7.87 4.74
C ARG A 84 -9.81 9.25 4.27
N SER A 85 -8.65 9.33 3.63
CA SER A 85 -8.19 10.57 3.02
C SER A 85 -9.14 11.06 1.93
N ALA A 86 -9.61 10.19 1.03
CA ALA A 86 -10.56 10.54 -0.02
C ALA A 86 -11.87 11.10 0.55
N LYS A 87 -12.42 10.48 1.61
CA LYS A 87 -13.61 10.99 2.32
C LYS A 87 -13.39 12.38 2.89
N ALA A 88 -12.24 12.63 3.50
CA ALA A 88 -11.91 13.94 4.04
C ALA A 88 -11.80 15.03 2.95
N TRP A 89 -11.37 14.64 1.75
CA TRP A 89 -11.25 15.54 0.60
C TRP A 89 -12.57 15.79 -0.16
N LEU A 90 -13.54 14.87 -0.09
CA LEU A 90 -14.80 14.97 -0.85
C LEU A 90 -15.57 16.30 -0.66
N PRO A 91 -15.68 16.88 0.56
CA PRO A 91 -16.36 18.18 0.74
C PRO A 91 -15.49 19.38 0.36
N VAL A 92 -14.17 19.21 0.16
CA VAL A 92 -13.22 20.30 -0.12
C VAL A 92 -12.89 20.38 -1.61
N ASP A 93 -12.50 19.25 -2.22
CA ASP A 93 -12.09 19.15 -3.62
C ASP A 93 -12.36 17.73 -4.14
N ARG A 94 -13.33 17.61 -5.05
CA ARG A 94 -13.72 16.33 -5.66
C ARG A 94 -12.62 15.72 -6.53
N GLY A 95 -11.81 16.54 -7.22
CA GLY A 95 -10.72 16.04 -8.06
C GLY A 95 -9.65 15.35 -7.22
N ARG A 96 -9.24 15.97 -6.11
CA ARG A 96 -8.30 15.37 -5.14
C ARG A 96 -8.87 14.12 -4.48
N ALA A 97 -10.17 14.11 -4.18
CA ALA A 97 -10.84 12.93 -3.63
C ALA A 97 -10.85 11.75 -4.62
N LEU A 98 -11.23 12.00 -5.89
CA LEU A 98 -11.28 10.97 -6.93
C LEU A 98 -9.89 10.38 -7.22
N PHE A 99 -8.86 11.22 -7.31
CA PHE A 99 -7.48 10.75 -7.47
C PHE A 99 -7.05 9.78 -6.36
N ARG A 100 -7.49 10.02 -5.11
CA ARG A 100 -7.23 9.11 -3.98
C ARG A 100 -8.01 7.81 -4.08
N LEU A 101 -9.23 7.84 -4.61
CA LEU A 101 -10.00 6.61 -4.86
C LEU A 101 -9.35 5.75 -5.95
N THR A 102 -8.66 6.34 -6.93
CA THR A 102 -7.85 5.57 -7.90
C THR A 102 -6.79 4.72 -7.19
N TRP A 103 -6.17 5.24 -6.12
CA TRP A 103 -5.21 4.48 -5.31
C TRP A 103 -5.86 3.37 -4.48
N VAL A 104 -7.10 3.57 -4.01
CA VAL A 104 -7.87 2.48 -3.38
C VAL A 104 -8.11 1.36 -4.38
N LEU A 105 -8.55 1.69 -5.60
CA LEU A 105 -8.77 0.73 -6.67
C LEU A 105 -7.47 -0.02 -7.02
N ALA A 106 -6.37 0.71 -7.22
CA ALA A 106 -5.06 0.12 -7.52
C ALA A 106 -4.60 -0.84 -6.41
N ALA A 107 -4.80 -0.49 -5.13
CA ALA A 107 -4.47 -1.34 -4.00
C ALA A 107 -5.29 -2.64 -3.99
N LEU A 108 -6.60 -2.55 -4.25
CA LEU A 108 -7.48 -3.72 -4.32
C LEU A 108 -7.14 -4.63 -5.50
N LEU A 109 -6.85 -4.06 -6.67
CA LEU A 109 -6.39 -4.81 -7.84
C LEU A 109 -5.05 -5.49 -7.57
N GLY A 110 -4.10 -4.79 -6.96
CA GLY A 110 -2.81 -5.35 -6.55
C GLY A 110 -2.97 -6.54 -5.62
N ILE A 111 -3.85 -6.46 -4.62
CA ILE A 111 -4.20 -7.58 -3.73
C ILE A 111 -4.72 -8.76 -4.55
N GLY A 112 -5.69 -8.54 -5.45
CA GLY A 112 -6.27 -9.60 -6.27
C GLY A 112 -5.24 -10.32 -7.14
N VAL A 113 -4.35 -9.57 -7.79
CA VAL A 113 -3.28 -10.12 -8.64
C VAL A 113 -2.30 -10.95 -7.81
N VAL A 114 -1.81 -10.41 -6.68
CA VAL A 114 -0.84 -11.12 -5.83
C VAL A 114 -1.46 -12.38 -5.22
N LEU A 115 -2.72 -12.34 -4.80
CA LEU A 115 -3.44 -13.54 -4.35
C LEU A 115 -3.56 -14.58 -5.47
N GLY A 116 -3.89 -14.16 -6.70
CA GLY A 116 -3.94 -15.06 -7.85
C GLY A 116 -2.60 -15.76 -8.10
N PHE A 117 -1.50 -15.01 -8.17
CA PHE A 117 -0.17 -15.60 -8.33
C PHE A 117 0.21 -16.52 -7.16
N ALA A 118 -0.08 -16.12 -5.93
CA ALA A 118 0.18 -16.96 -4.76
C ALA A 118 -0.59 -18.28 -4.81
N THR A 119 -1.86 -18.27 -5.22
CA THR A 119 -2.62 -19.51 -5.39
C THR A 119 -1.96 -20.43 -6.42
N VAL A 120 -1.56 -19.91 -7.58
CA VAL A 120 -0.86 -20.70 -8.61
C VAL A 120 0.43 -21.31 -8.07
N ILE A 121 1.27 -20.54 -7.38
CA ILE A 121 2.54 -21.02 -6.80
C ILE A 121 2.30 -22.09 -5.74
N LEU A 122 1.29 -21.93 -4.89
CA LEU A 122 1.03 -22.87 -3.80
C LEU A 122 0.40 -24.19 -4.30
N THR A 123 -0.30 -24.16 -5.43
CA THR A 123 -0.93 -25.35 -6.04
C THR A 123 -0.09 -26.05 -7.10
N ALA A 124 1.00 -25.45 -7.57
CA ALA A 124 1.96 -26.03 -8.51
C ALA A 124 2.87 -27.08 -7.84
#